data_AF-A0A817S9Z7-F1
#
_entry.id   AF-A0A817S9Z7-F1
#
_cell.length_a   1.000
_cell.length_b   1.000
_cell.length_c   1.000
_cell.angle_alpha   90.00
_cell.angle_beta   90.00
_cell.angle_gamma   90.00
#
_symmetry.space_group_name_H-M   'P 1'
#
loop_
_entity.id
_entity.type
_entity.pdbx_description
1 polymer ?
#
loop_
_entity_poly.entity_id
_entity_poly.type
_entity_poly.pdbx_seq_one_letter_code
_entity_poly.pdbx_strand_id
1 'polypeptide(L)'
;VKEFNSELGEQTIKQIMHIKRCLVERYKAVDSSPIDYFEFVIDPKSFAKTVENMFHISFLIKEGFVNLFQDDVNLPALGKSKFSKKT
;
A
#
# COMPACT_ATOMS: atom_id res chain seq x y z
N VAL A 1 -14.23 18.16 -19.93
CA VAL A 1 -13.24 18.41 -18.85
C VAL A 1 -13.53 17.61 -17.58
N LYS A 2 -14.79 17.41 -17.16
CA LYS A 2 -15.12 16.56 -15.98
C LYS A 2 -14.87 15.06 -16.21
N GLU A 3 -15.14 14.52 -17.40
CA GLU A 3 -14.96 13.09 -17.72
C GLU A 3 -13.49 12.61 -17.73
N PHE A 4 -12.54 13.47 -18.11
CA PHE A 4 -11.12 13.08 -18.14
C PHE A 4 -10.55 12.86 -16.73
N ASN A 5 -11.04 13.61 -15.73
CA ASN A 5 -10.67 13.43 -14.33
C ASN A 5 -11.36 12.21 -13.70
N SER A 6 -12.53 11.77 -14.20
CA SER A 6 -13.20 10.59 -13.66
C SER A 6 -12.54 9.29 -14.08
N GLU A 7 -12.10 9.17 -15.34
CA GLU A 7 -11.47 7.94 -15.84
C GLU A 7 -10.10 7.69 -15.18
N LEU A 8 -9.28 8.75 -15.03
CA LEU A 8 -8.02 8.67 -14.28
C LEU A 8 -8.26 8.31 -12.81
N GLY A 9 -9.32 8.86 -12.21
CA GLY A 9 -9.76 8.51 -10.85
C GLY A 9 -10.15 7.04 -10.74
N GLU A 10 -10.94 6.50 -11.68
CA GLU A 10 -11.33 5.09 -11.71
C GLU A 10 -10.12 4.16 -11.86
N GLN A 11 -9.18 4.51 -12.73
CA GLN A 11 -7.93 3.75 -12.87
C GLN A 11 -7.13 3.76 -11.57
N THR A 12 -7.00 4.91 -10.92
CA THR A 12 -6.33 5.06 -9.64
C THR A 12 -6.99 4.20 -8.55
N ILE A 13 -8.33 4.20 -8.48
CA ILE A 13 -9.09 3.37 -7.53
C ILE A 13 -8.83 1.89 -7.78
N LYS A 14 -8.81 1.45 -9.05
CA LYS A 14 -8.49 0.05 -9.42
C LYS A 14 -7.08 -0.34 -8.95
N GLN A 15 -6.10 0.55 -9.10
CA GLN A 15 -4.72 0.28 -8.65
C GLN A 15 -4.61 0.24 -7.12
N ILE A 16 -5.26 1.16 -6.40
CA ILE A 16 -5.30 1.13 -4.93
C ILE A 16 -5.92 -0.19 -4.44
N MET A 17 -7.03 -0.62 -5.04
CA MET A 17 -7.68 -1.90 -4.70
C MET A 17 -6.78 -3.10 -5.03
N HIS A 18 -6.04 -3.05 -6.14
CA HIS A 18 -5.08 -4.07 -6.51
C HIS A 18 -3.95 -4.18 -5.47
N ILE A 19 -3.32 -3.07 -5.13
CA ILE A 19 -2.23 -3.01 -4.13
C ILE A 19 -2.71 -3.47 -2.77
N LYS A 20 -3.92 -3.06 -2.36
CA LYS A 20 -4.56 -3.50 -1.12
C LYS A 20 -4.68 -5.03 -1.06
N ARG A 21 -5.09 -5.66 -2.16
CA ARG A 21 -5.19 -7.12 -2.25
C ARG A 21 -3.82 -7.79 -2.14
N CYS A 22 -2.82 -7.31 -2.89
CA CYS A 22 -1.45 -7.83 -2.81
C CYS A 22 -0.87 -7.72 -1.39
N LEU A 23 -1.14 -6.61 -0.70
CA LEU A 23 -0.70 -6.40 0.68
C LEU A 23 -1.37 -7.40 1.64
N VAL A 24 -2.67 -7.66 1.50
CA VAL A 24 -3.40 -8.65 2.31
C VAL A 24 -2.88 -10.07 2.08
N GLU A 25 -2.62 -10.44 0.83
CA GLU A 25 -2.04 -11.74 0.46
C GLU A 25 -0.64 -11.90 1.07
N ARG A 26 0.18 -10.85 0.99
CA ARG A 26 1.53 -10.86 1.59
C ARG A 26 1.47 -11.00 3.10
N TYR A 27 0.55 -10.30 3.80
CA TYR A 27 0.37 -10.48 5.25
C TYR A 27 -0.05 -11.90 5.63
N LYS A 28 -0.88 -12.58 4.81
CA LYS A 28 -1.24 -13.98 5.05
C LYS A 28 -0.04 -14.91 4.90
N ALA A 29 0.84 -14.63 3.93
CA ALA A 29 2.01 -15.45 3.66
C ALA A 29 3.08 -15.38 4.76
N VAL A 30 3.18 -14.26 5.50
CA VAL A 30 4.15 -14.08 6.61
C VAL A 30 3.52 -14.05 8.00
N ASP A 31 2.38 -14.71 8.15
CA ASP A 31 1.66 -14.82 9.42
C ASP A 31 1.48 -13.46 10.15
N SER A 32 1.04 -12.45 9.41
CA SER A 32 0.82 -11.09 9.90
C SER A 32 2.06 -10.33 10.40
N SER A 33 3.26 -10.82 10.09
CA SER A 33 4.51 -10.09 10.34
C SER A 33 4.57 -8.79 9.53
N PRO A 34 5.28 -7.76 10.02
CA PRO A 34 5.54 -6.55 9.25
C PRO A 34 6.20 -6.86 7.90
N ILE A 35 5.84 -6.08 6.88
CA ILE A 35 6.39 -6.21 5.52
C ILE A 35 7.37 -5.06 5.29
N ASP A 36 8.55 -5.34 4.77
CA ASP A 36 9.49 -4.28 4.37
C ASP A 36 8.84 -3.36 3.32
N TYR A 37 8.86 -2.05 3.59
CA TYR A 37 8.17 -1.08 2.75
C TYR A 37 8.79 -1.00 1.35
N PHE A 38 10.13 -1.03 1.26
CA PHE A 38 10.83 -0.87 0.00
C PHE A 38 10.70 -2.12 -0.88
N GLU A 39 10.79 -3.32 -0.29
CA GLU A 39 10.51 -4.60 -0.98
C GLU A 39 9.10 -4.57 -1.59
N PHE A 40 8.14 -3.97 -0.91
CA PHE A 40 6.75 -3.95 -1.36
C PHE A 40 6.49 -2.93 -2.48
N VAL A 41 7.06 -1.72 -2.41
CA VAL A 41 6.75 -0.65 -3.37
C VAL A 41 7.67 -0.62 -4.59
N ILE A 42 8.88 -1.18 -4.53
CA ILE A 42 9.84 -1.11 -5.63
C ILE A 42 9.44 -2.05 -6.78
N ASP A 43 9.27 -1.47 -7.97
CA ASP A 43 9.25 -2.20 -9.23
C ASP A 43 10.65 -2.09 -9.87
N PRO A 44 11.40 -3.20 -10.00
CA PRO A 44 12.76 -3.18 -10.53
C PRO A 44 12.84 -2.86 -12.03
N LYS A 45 11.70 -2.86 -12.73
CA LYS A 45 11.59 -2.58 -14.17
C LYS A 45 11.02 -1.19 -14.46
N SER A 46 10.49 -0.48 -13.46
CA SER A 46 9.90 0.85 -13.66
C SER A 46 9.96 1.71 -12.41
N PHE A 47 10.76 2.78 -12.49
CA PHE A 47 10.80 3.83 -11.47
C PHE A 47 9.43 4.52 -11.31
N ALA A 48 8.74 4.82 -12.41
CA ALA A 48 7.43 5.46 -12.36
C ALA A 48 6.41 4.63 -11.57
N LYS A 49 6.38 3.30 -11.79
CA LYS A 49 5.53 2.39 -11.01
C LYS A 49 5.92 2.32 -9.55
N THR A 50 7.22 2.42 -9.23
CA THR A 50 7.68 2.51 -7.84
C THR A 50 7.06 3.73 -7.14
N VAL A 51 7.09 4.90 -7.79
CA VAL A 51 6.49 6.12 -7.26
C VAL A 51 4.97 6.01 -7.16
N GLU A 52 4.30 5.41 -8.16
CA GLU A 52 2.87 5.13 -8.13
C GLU A 52 2.48 4.21 -6.97
N ASN A 53 3.24 3.13 -6.73
CA ASN A 53 3.04 2.22 -5.61
C ASN A 53 3.15 2.96 -4.27
N MET A 54 4.17 3.83 -4.11
CA MET A 54 4.32 4.67 -2.92
C MET A 54 3.11 5.60 -2.73
N PHE A 55 2.63 6.22 -3.81
CA PHE A 55 1.46 7.08 -3.79
C PHE A 55 0.19 6.32 -3.40
N HIS A 56 -0.03 5.12 -3.94
CA HIS A 56 -1.18 4.28 -3.60
C HIS A 56 -1.12 3.79 -2.14
N ILE A 57 0.05 3.39 -1.63
CA ILE A 57 0.23 3.08 -0.22
C ILE A 57 -0.10 4.29 0.67
N SER A 58 0.24 5.51 0.25
CA SER A 58 -0.09 6.71 1.03
C SER A 58 -1.60 6.88 1.26
N PHE A 59 -2.45 6.49 0.31
CA PHE A 59 -3.90 6.46 0.51
C PHE A 59 -4.31 5.42 1.53
N LEU A 60 -3.75 4.20 1.46
CA LEU A 60 -4.06 3.14 2.42
C LEU A 60 -3.62 3.51 3.84
N ILE A 61 -2.51 4.25 3.99
CA ILE A 61 -2.08 4.81 5.28
C ILE A 61 -3.05 5.88 5.75
N LYS A 62 -3.41 6.83 4.88
CA LYS A 62 -4.37 7.90 5.17
C LYS A 62 -5.75 7.36 5.60
N GLU A 63 -6.20 6.27 4.97
CA GLU A 63 -7.45 5.59 5.32
C GLU A 63 -7.34 4.70 6.56
N GLY A 64 -6.15 4.57 7.15
CA GLY A 64 -5.91 3.74 8.33
C GLY A 64 -6.01 2.24 8.05
N PHE A 65 -5.83 1.81 6.81
CA PHE A 65 -5.80 0.38 6.44
C PHE A 65 -4.45 -0.27 6.81
N VAL A 66 -3.36 0.48 6.64
CA VAL A 66 -2.00 0.05 6.93
C VAL A 66 -1.29 1.13 7.75
N ASN A 67 -0.35 0.72 8.60
CA ASN A 67 0.52 1.63 9.33
C ASN A 67 1.94 1.56 8.76
N LEU A 68 2.64 2.69 8.70
CA LEU A 68 4.06 2.78 8.35
C LEU A 68 4.86 3.14 9.61
N PHE A 69 5.87 2.35 9.95
CA PHE A 69 6.70 2.54 11.14
C PHE A 69 8.13 2.05 10.88
N GLN A 70 9.05 2.30 11.81
CA GLN A 70 10.41 1.72 11.73
C GLN A 70 10.46 0.40 12.51
N ASP A 71 11.03 -0.63 11.90
CA ASP A 71 11.26 -1.92 12.55
C ASP A 71 12.49 -1.91 13.48
N ASP A 72 12.83 -3.07 14.02
CA ASP A 72 13.94 -3.24 14.98
C ASP A 72 15.32 -2.93 14.37
N VAL A 73 15.44 -2.89 13.04
CA VAL A 73 16.66 -2.50 12.32
C VAL A 73 16.57 -1.08 11.74
N ASN A 74 15.58 -0.28 12.18
CA ASN A 74 15.31 1.10 11.77
C ASN A 74 14.90 1.27 10.29
N LEU A 75 14.47 0.20 9.61
CA LEU A 75 13.98 0.26 8.25
C LEU A 75 12.45 0.50 8.23
N PRO A 76 11.91 1.21 7.23
CA PRO A 76 10.48 1.42 7.11
C PRO A 76 9.74 0.10 6.83
N ALA A 77 8.72 -0.20 7.62
CA ALA A 77 7.91 -1.40 7.52
C ALA A 77 6.41 -1.07 7.54
N LEU A 78 5.64 -1.88 6.81
CA LEU A 78 4.19 -1.86 6.76
C LEU A 78 3.64 -2.86 7.79
N GLY A 79 2.75 -2.37 8.65
CA GLY A 79 2.04 -3.19 9.65
C GLY A 79 0.53 -3.06 9.52
N LYS A 80 -0.20 -4.05 10.04
CA LYS A 80 -1.65 -3.95 10.16
C LYS A 80 -2.01 -2.77 11.05
N SER A 81 -2.93 -1.93 10.56
CA SER A 81 -3.45 -0.83 11.38
C SER A 81 -4.23 -1.38 12.58
N LYS A 82 -3.88 -0.93 13.79
CA LYS A 82 -4.64 -1.26 15.02
C LYS A 82 -6.05 -0.63 15.06
N PHE A 83 -6.40 0.18 14.06
CA PHE A 83 -7.70 0.84 13.92
C PHE A 83 -8.73 0.05 13.08
N SER A 84 -8.45 -1.20 12.71
CA SER A 84 -9.54 -2.07 12.29
C SER A 84 -10.47 -2.25 13.48
N LYS A 85 -11.64 -1.59 13.45
CA LYS A 85 -12.72 -1.76 14.42
C LYS A 85 -12.80 -3.24 14.82
N LYS A 86 -12.72 -3.50 16.13
CA LYS A 86 -13.24 -4.73 16.73
C LYS A 86 -14.62 -4.96 16.11
N THR A 87 -14.73 -5.98 15.27
CA THR A 87 -15.99 -6.68 15.07
C THR A 87 -16.13 -7.66 16.23
#